data_AF-A0A329VZ01-F1
#
_entry.id   AF-A0A329VZ01-F1
#
_cell.length_a   1.000
_cell.length_b   1.000
_cell.length_c   1.000
_cell.angle_alpha   90.00
_cell.angle_beta   90.00
_cell.angle_gamma   90.00
#
_symmetry.space_group_name_H-M   'P 1'
#
loop_
_entity.id
_entity.type
_entity.pdbx_description
1 polymer ?
#
loop_
_entity_poly.entity_id
_entity_poly.type
_entity_poly.pdbx_seq_one_letter_code
_entity_poly.pdbx_strand_id
1 'polypeptide(L)'
;MDNQARCRFTEGSILLPAGYQEQTVNILIAPDAPALNIARDQLIEGEDLASYLSRQKDLLKNGLRNWQLLAEKPTTLGDNLRQGTALLSRYRPKKGQQVYQLIMTASAV
;
A
#
# COMPACT_ATOMS: atom_id res chain seq x y z
N MET A 1 -19.04 0.80 24.96
CA MET A 1 -18.76 -0.64 24.78
C MET A 1 -17.39 -0.74 24.17
N ASP A 2 -16.45 -1.34 24.89
CA ASP A 2 -15.04 -1.42 24.51
C ASP A 2 -14.88 -2.25 23.23
N ASN A 3 -14.86 -1.56 22.09
CA ASN A 3 -14.47 -2.15 20.81
C ASN A 3 -12.93 -2.26 20.81
N GLN A 4 -12.38 -3.13 21.66
CA GLN A 4 -10.94 -3.41 21.65
C GLN A 4 -10.60 -4.05 20.31
N ALA A 5 -9.91 -3.29 19.46
CA ALA A 5 -9.49 -3.74 18.16
C ALA A 5 -8.59 -4.97 18.32
N ARG A 6 -8.95 -6.07 17.63
CA ARG A 6 -8.14 -7.28 17.60
C ARG A 6 -7.29 -7.27 16.34
N CYS A 7 -5.98 -7.26 16.50
CA CYS A 7 -5.04 -7.41 15.39
C CYS A 7 -4.80 -8.91 15.13
N ARG A 8 -4.91 -9.34 13.86
CA ARG A 8 -4.79 -10.74 13.44
C ARG A 8 -3.61 -10.91 12.49
N PHE A 9 -2.82 -11.95 12.73
CA PHE A 9 -1.67 -12.36 11.93
C PHE A 9 -1.84 -13.83 11.54
N THR A 10 -0.94 -14.34 10.69
CA THR A 10 -0.95 -15.76 10.30
C THR A 10 -0.81 -16.69 11.50
N GLU A 11 0.00 -16.28 12.48
CA GLU A 11 0.37 -17.05 13.66
C GLU A 11 -0.64 -16.94 14.81
N GLY A 12 -1.56 -15.98 14.78
CA GLY A 12 -2.50 -15.76 15.87
C GLY A 12 -3.12 -14.36 15.91
N SER A 13 -3.45 -13.89 17.11
CA SER A 13 -4.03 -12.55 17.30
C SER A 13 -3.73 -11.96 18.67
N ILE A 14 -3.75 -10.64 18.75
CA ILE A 14 -3.62 -9.89 20.00
C ILE A 14 -4.77 -8.90 20.15
N LEU A 15 -5.17 -8.62 21.40
CA LEU A 15 -6.02 -7.47 21.71
C LEU A 15 -5.14 -6.22 21.75
N LEU A 16 -5.54 -5.18 21.03
CA LEU A 16 -4.83 -3.90 21.07
C LEU A 16 -5.35 -3.06 22.24
N PRO A 17 -4.45 -2.41 23.01
CA PRO A 17 -4.86 -1.37 23.95
C PRO A 17 -5.59 -0.23 23.23
N ALA A 18 -6.42 0.50 23.97
CA ALA A 18 -7.11 1.66 23.42
C ALA A 18 -6.11 2.70 22.87
N GLY A 19 -6.44 3.30 21.72
CA GLY A 19 -5.62 4.31 21.05
C GLY A 19 -4.53 3.77 20.11
N TYR A 20 -4.31 2.46 20.06
CA TYR A 20 -3.37 1.89 19.09
C TYR A 20 -3.99 1.83 17.70
N GLN A 21 -3.16 2.11 16.70
CA GLN A 21 -3.50 2.02 15.29
C GLN A 21 -2.61 0.97 14.61
N GLU A 22 -3.22 0.13 13.78
CA GLU A 22 -2.49 -0.84 12.99
C GLU A 22 -1.72 -0.16 11.83
N GLN A 23 -0.41 -0.36 11.79
CA GLN A 23 0.49 0.05 10.69
C GLN A 23 1.34 -1.12 10.19
N THR A 24 0.75 -2.33 10.16
CA THR A 24 1.45 -3.55 9.76
C THR A 24 1.84 -3.52 8.29
N VAL A 25 3.10 -3.88 7.99
CA VAL A 25 3.56 -4.18 6.63
C VAL A 25 3.84 -5.68 6.52
N ASN A 26 3.12 -6.38 5.65
CA ASN A 26 3.44 -7.75 5.30
C ASN A 26 4.42 -7.74 4.13
N ILE A 27 5.51 -8.51 4.25
CA ILE A 27 6.51 -8.73 3.19
C ILE A 27 6.48 -10.21 2.85
N LEU A 28 6.13 -10.52 1.61
CA LEU A 28 6.06 -11.88 1.08
C LEU A 28 7.13 -12.02 -0.01
N ILE A 29 8.02 -13.01 0.16
CA ILE A 29 9.10 -13.29 -0.79
C ILE A 29 8.94 -14.70 -1.35
N ALA A 30 9.38 -14.89 -2.59
CA ALA A 30 9.50 -16.19 -3.22
C ALA A 30 10.81 -16.26 -4.01
N PRO A 31 11.42 -17.44 -4.20
CA PRO A 31 12.68 -17.57 -4.94
C PRO A 31 12.59 -17.08 -6.38
N ASP A 32 11.47 -17.39 -7.05
CA ASP A 32 11.29 -17.17 -8.50
C ASP A 32 10.19 -16.15 -8.82
N ALA A 33 9.82 -15.29 -7.85
CA ALA A 33 8.82 -14.25 -8.07
C ALA A 33 9.21 -12.91 -7.41
N PRO A 34 8.69 -11.77 -7.91
CA PRO A 34 8.87 -10.48 -7.25
C PRO A 34 8.31 -10.48 -5.82
N ALA A 35 8.97 -9.74 -4.93
CA ALA A 35 8.45 -9.53 -3.58
C ALA A 35 7.10 -8.79 -3.61
N LEU A 36 6.18 -9.22 -2.74
CA LEU A 36 4.88 -8.60 -2.55
C LEU A 36 4.81 -7.95 -1.16
N ASN A 37 4.49 -6.66 -1.14
CA ASN A 37 4.29 -5.91 0.10
C ASN A 37 2.82 -5.49 0.24
N ILE A 38 2.26 -5.64 1.44
CA ILE A 38 0.92 -5.16 1.79
C ILE A 38 1.07 -4.21 2.97
N ALA A 39 0.79 -2.93 2.74
CA ALA A 39 0.88 -1.87 3.74
C ALA A 39 -0.50 -1.27 4.01
N ARG A 40 -0.63 -0.59 5.16
CA ARG A 40 -1.82 0.18 5.54
C ARG A 40 -1.46 1.64 5.60
N ASP A 41 -2.43 2.49 5.27
CA ASP A 41 -2.34 3.93 5.40
C ASP A 41 -3.73 4.47 5.73
N GLN A 42 -3.80 5.72 6.16
CA GLN A 42 -5.06 6.40 6.45
C GLN A 42 -5.24 7.61 5.53
N LEU A 43 -6.51 7.86 5.20
CA LEU A 43 -6.92 9.12 4.63
C LEU A 43 -6.76 10.20 5.70
N ILE A 44 -6.23 11.34 5.30
CA ILE A 44 -6.29 12.56 6.12
C ILE A 44 -7.75 12.98 6.25
N GLU A 45 -8.12 13.67 7.33
CA GLU A 45 -9.48 14.18 7.50
C GLU A 45 -9.88 15.07 6.30
N GLY A 46 -11.00 14.73 5.66
CA GLY A 46 -11.49 15.39 4.46
C GLY A 46 -10.78 14.99 3.15
N GLU A 47 -9.80 14.09 3.18
CA GLU A 47 -9.10 13.59 2.00
C GLU A 47 -9.92 12.50 1.29
N ASP A 48 -10.14 12.66 -0.02
CA ASP A 48 -10.70 11.60 -0.85
C ASP A 48 -9.59 10.68 -1.41
N LEU A 49 -9.99 9.54 -1.99
CA LEU A 49 -9.02 8.57 -2.53
C LEU A 49 -8.15 9.15 -3.64
N ALA A 50 -8.68 10.08 -4.44
CA ALA A 50 -7.92 10.73 -5.52
C ALA A 50 -6.81 11.64 -4.96
N SER A 51 -7.13 12.43 -3.94
CA SER A 51 -6.20 13.31 -3.24
C SER A 51 -5.13 12.49 -2.50
N TYR A 52 -5.55 11.40 -1.85
CA TYR A 52 -4.65 10.41 -1.26
C TYR A 52 -3.65 9.87 -2.29
N LEU A 53 -4.12 9.42 -3.45
CA LEU A 53 -3.26 8.89 -4.51
C LEU A 53 -2.29 9.95 -5.04
N SER A 54 -2.73 11.22 -5.14
CA SER A 54 -1.84 12.32 -5.51
C SER A 54 -0.72 12.49 -4.49
N ARG A 55 -1.07 12.53 -3.19
CA ARG A 55 -0.09 12.62 -2.09
C ARG A 55 0.89 11.44 -2.10
N GLN A 56 0.41 10.21 -2.34
CA GLN A 56 1.29 9.04 -2.44
C GLN A 56 2.25 9.12 -3.64
N LYS A 57 1.77 9.61 -4.80
CA LYS A 57 2.64 9.82 -5.98
C LYS A 57 3.74 10.85 -5.69
N ASP A 58 3.41 11.93 -4.97
CA ASP A 58 4.40 12.94 -4.57
C ASP A 58 5.44 12.37 -3.58
N LEU A 59 5.00 11.56 -2.61
CA LEU A 59 5.91 10.86 -1.70
C LEU A 59 6.87 9.93 -2.46
N LEU A 60 6.36 9.16 -3.42
CA LEU A 60 7.19 8.27 -4.25
C LEU A 60 8.17 9.07 -5.11
N LYS A 61 7.72 10.15 -5.75
CA LYS A 61 8.56 11.02 -6.59
C LYS A 61 9.69 11.66 -5.79
N ASN A 62 9.42 12.08 -4.55
CA ASN A 62 10.40 12.72 -3.68
C ASN A 62 11.32 11.70 -3.00
N GLY A 63 10.82 10.51 -2.67
CA GLY A 63 11.56 9.48 -1.94
C GLY A 63 12.38 8.53 -2.80
N LEU A 64 12.00 8.33 -4.07
CA LEU A 64 12.63 7.34 -4.95
C LEU A 64 13.39 8.01 -6.09
N ARG A 65 14.69 7.70 -6.16
CA ARG A 65 15.58 8.23 -7.21
C ARG A 65 15.12 7.82 -8.60
N ASN A 66 15.00 8.81 -9.50
CA ASN A 66 14.55 8.64 -10.88
C ASN A 66 13.21 7.91 -10.98
N TRP A 67 12.30 8.16 -10.04
CA TRP A 67 10.97 7.61 -10.10
C TRP A 67 10.20 8.14 -11.30
N GLN A 68 9.47 7.26 -11.97
CA GLN A 68 8.63 7.59 -13.11
C GLN A 68 7.37 6.74 -13.09
N LEU A 69 6.21 7.40 -13.17
CA LEU A 69 4.93 6.76 -13.46
C LEU A 69 4.90 6.30 -14.91
N LEU A 70 4.51 5.04 -15.14
CA LEU A 70 4.40 4.42 -16.45
C LEU A 70 2.94 4.23 -16.87
N ALA A 71 2.08 3.85 -15.93
CA ALA A 71 0.64 3.74 -16.16
C ALA A 71 -0.14 3.93 -14.85
N GLU A 72 -1.36 4.44 -14.97
CA GLU A 72 -2.35 4.57 -13.92
C GLU A 72 -3.68 4.07 -14.48
N LYS A 73 -4.31 3.09 -13.82
CA LYS A 73 -5.55 2.46 -14.30
C LYS A 73 -6.49 2.10 -13.14
N PRO A 74 -7.82 2.15 -13.36
CA PRO A 74 -8.77 1.54 -12.44
C PRO A 74 -8.47 0.05 -12.26
N THR A 75 -8.70 -0.48 -11.07
CA THR A 75 -8.56 -1.91 -10.76
C THR A 75 -9.59 -2.32 -9.73
N THR A 76 -9.86 -3.62 -9.65
CA THR A 76 -10.67 -4.19 -8.58
C THR A 76 -9.82 -5.17 -7.78
N LEU A 77 -9.88 -5.10 -6.46
CA LEU A 77 -9.17 -5.99 -5.54
C LEU A 77 -10.14 -7.04 -4.96
N GLY A 78 -9.63 -8.27 -4.83
CA GLY A 78 -10.42 -9.45 -4.48
C GLY A 78 -11.32 -9.92 -5.63
N ASP A 79 -12.32 -10.73 -5.31
CA ASP A 79 -13.34 -11.19 -6.27
C ASP A 79 -14.35 -10.07 -6.56
N ASN A 80 -13.87 -9.01 -7.21
CA ASN A 80 -14.59 -7.77 -7.52
C ASN A 80 -15.15 -6.99 -6.30
N LEU A 81 -14.53 -7.16 -5.14
CA LEU A 81 -15.06 -6.62 -3.88
C LEU A 81 -14.75 -5.14 -3.66
N ARG A 82 -13.60 -4.65 -4.15
CA ARG A 82 -13.13 -3.28 -3.84
C ARG A 82 -12.61 -2.57 -5.09
N GLN A 83 -13.20 -1.43 -5.41
CA GLN A 83 -12.68 -0.54 -6.45
C GLN A 83 -11.42 0.17 -5.96
N GLY A 84 -10.45 0.31 -6.85
CA GLY A 84 -9.15 0.87 -6.55
C GLY A 84 -8.43 1.42 -7.78
N THR A 85 -7.20 1.85 -7.58
CA THR A 85 -6.31 2.32 -8.64
C THR A 85 -4.98 1.57 -8.60
N ALA A 86 -4.51 1.16 -9.77
CA ALA A 86 -3.21 0.53 -9.95
C ALA A 86 -2.23 1.51 -10.60
N LEU A 87 -1.07 1.67 -9.98
CA LEU A 87 0.04 2.50 -10.43
C LEU A 87 1.21 1.60 -10.83
N LEU A 88 1.53 1.57 -12.12
CA LEU A 88 2.77 0.98 -12.61
C LEU A 88 3.83 2.07 -12.67
N SER A 89 4.95 1.88 -11.96
CA SER A 89 6.06 2.83 -11.97
C SER A 89 7.41 2.13 -11.99
N ARG A 90 8.47 2.89 -12.25
CA ARG A 90 9.85 2.44 -12.15
C ARG A 90 10.72 3.43 -11.39
N TYR A 91 11.80 2.95 -10.79
CA TYR A 91 12.81 3.79 -10.14
C TYR A 91 14.18 3.11 -10.11
N ARG A 92 15.22 3.82 -9.67
CA ARG A 92 16.61 3.32 -9.61
C ARG A 92 17.19 3.41 -8.20
N PRO A 93 17.13 2.33 -7.39
CA PRO A 93 17.66 2.36 -6.03
C PRO A 93 19.19 2.50 -6.00
N LYS A 94 19.90 1.91 -6.97
CA LYS A 94 21.36 1.92 -7.10
C LYS A 94 21.76 2.13 -8.56
N LYS A 95 23.02 2.55 -8.80
CA LYS A 95 23.56 2.69 -10.16
C LYS A 95 23.51 1.33 -10.87
N GLY A 96 22.96 1.30 -12.08
CA GLY A 96 22.82 0.08 -12.87
C GLY A 96 21.60 -0.80 -12.52
N GLN A 97 20.86 -0.48 -11.45
CA GLN A 97 19.64 -1.20 -11.11
C GLN A 97 18.40 -0.42 -11.54
N GLN A 98 17.38 -1.13 -12.02
CA GLN A 98 16.06 -0.59 -12.28
C GLN A 98 15.01 -1.51 -11.66
N VAL A 99 14.10 -0.94 -10.89
CA VAL A 99 12.99 -1.64 -10.26
C VAL A 99 11.71 -1.18 -10.92
N TYR A 100 10.84 -2.14 -11.21
CA TYR A 100 9.45 -1.90 -11.60
C TYR A 100 8.55 -2.29 -10.44
N GLN A 101 7.55 -1.47 -10.15
CA GLN A 101 6.59 -1.73 -9.09
C GLN A 101 5.17 -1.50 -9.60
N LEU A 102 4.27 -2.39 -9.20
CA LEU A 102 2.83 -2.26 -9.37
C LEU A 102 2.21 -2.07 -7.99
N ILE A 103 1.72 -0.86 -7.71
CA ILE A 103 1.05 -0.52 -6.45
C ILE A 103 -0.45 -0.51 -6.72
N MET A 104 -1.23 -1.23 -5.91
CA MET A 104 -2.69 -1.23 -5.98
C MET A 104 -3.24 -0.68 -4.68
N THR A 105 -4.08 0.33 -4.76
CA THR A 105 -4.71 0.98 -3.61
C THR A 105 -6.22 0.85 -3.73
N ALA A 106 -6.88 0.43 -2.66
CA ALA A 106 -8.32 0.57 -2.49
C ALA A 106 -8.60 1.09 -1.08
N SER A 107 -9.71 1.82 -0.93
CA SER A 107 -10.19 2.21 0.40
C SER A 107 -10.70 0.98 1.14
N ALA A 108 -10.24 0.80 2.37
CA ALA A 108 -11.00 0.02 3.34
C ALA A 108 -12.28 0.82 3.65
N VAL A 109 -13.43 0.15 3.63
CA VAL A 109 -14.69 0.69 4.16
C VAL A 109 -14.75 0.34 5.63
#